data_AF-A0A957STK3-F1
#
_entry.id   AF-A0A957STK3-F1
#
_cell.length_a   1.000
_cell.length_b   1.000
_cell.length_c   1.000
_cell.angle_alpha   90.00
_cell.angle_beta   90.00
_cell.angle_gamma   90.00
#
_symmetry.space_group_name_H-M   'P 1'
#
loop_
_entity.id
_entity.type
_entity.pdbx_description
1 polymer ?
#
loop_
_entity_poly.entity_id
_entity_poly.type
_entity_poly.pdbx_seq_one_letter_code
_entity_poly.pdbx_strand_id
1 'polypeptide(L)'
;MTKKHNIILQPSGSRGEADAGTSIRTAARELGVEIESICAENGTCGKCIVLIEEGRFEKYDIDSKRENVSPVTPQEKRYFESRPSLLKSKGWEIGQVRLSCQCQLRGDVLVNVPEESRGNKQIVRKSASNRPVEVKPAIRKYLVSMSPPTLERPVADWERLAKGLETSMSLVRGGEEKLPRWYEMSIDYQCLRTLSKTMRDAKWNVTVSVWNDREVIQVQPGLHEDSFGAAVDIGSTTVALYLCNLRTGEILAAESEMNPQIVYGEDVMSRIQYTIEHKDGTEKLHKAIITT
;
A
#
# COMPACT_ATOMS: atom_id res chain seq x y z
N MET A 1 2.70 -15.09 -45.26
CA MET A 1 3.52 -14.43 -44.23
C MET A 1 2.59 -13.53 -43.44
N THR A 2 2.23 -13.94 -42.22
CA THR A 2 1.49 -13.08 -41.29
C THR A 2 2.39 -11.90 -40.91
N LYS A 3 1.84 -10.69 -40.94
CA LYS A 3 2.57 -9.49 -40.52
C LYS A 3 2.78 -9.61 -39.01
N LYS A 4 4.02 -9.49 -38.53
CA LYS A 4 4.33 -9.49 -37.11
C LYS A 4 4.34 -8.06 -36.56
N HIS A 5 3.97 -7.93 -35.30
CA HIS A 5 3.95 -6.66 -34.58
C HIS A 5 4.58 -6.82 -33.21
N ASN A 6 5.20 -5.74 -32.74
CA ASN A 6 5.83 -5.68 -31.43
C ASN A 6 4.79 -5.49 -30.33
N ILE A 7 4.84 -6.35 -29.32
CA ILE A 7 4.03 -6.22 -28.12
C ILE A 7 4.96 -6.10 -26.90
N ILE A 8 4.70 -5.09 -26.07
CA ILE A 8 5.43 -4.86 -24.82
C ILE A 8 4.43 -4.94 -23.68
N LEU A 9 4.74 -5.76 -22.69
CA LEU A 9 3.91 -6.01 -21.51
C LEU A 9 4.57 -5.37 -20.29
N GLN A 10 3.86 -4.40 -19.71
CA GLN A 10 4.25 -3.74 -18.48
C GLN A 10 3.36 -4.23 -17.34
N PRO A 11 3.89 -4.38 -16.11
CA PRO A 11 5.24 -4.05 -15.67
C PRO A 11 6.21 -5.25 -15.69
N SER A 12 5.85 -6.38 -16.31
CA SER A 12 6.77 -7.53 -16.40
C SER A 12 8.01 -7.24 -17.25
N GLY A 13 7.98 -6.19 -18.08
CA GLY A 13 9.07 -5.83 -18.99
C GLY A 13 9.22 -6.80 -20.18
N SER A 14 8.32 -7.77 -20.30
CA SER A 14 8.36 -8.77 -21.37
C SER A 14 8.06 -8.11 -22.72
N ARG A 15 8.88 -8.44 -23.72
CA ARG A 15 8.77 -7.92 -25.08
C ARG A 15 8.93 -9.03 -26.10
N GLY A 16 8.22 -8.92 -27.22
CA GLY A 16 8.48 -9.75 -28.39
C GLY A 16 7.53 -9.47 -29.54
N GLU A 17 7.67 -10.27 -30.58
CA GLU A 17 6.87 -10.16 -31.79
C GLU A 17 5.75 -11.20 -31.77
N ALA A 18 4.53 -10.76 -32.08
CA ALA A 18 3.37 -11.63 -32.25
C ALA A 18 2.73 -11.42 -33.62
N ASP A 19 2.14 -12.49 -34.16
CA ASP A 19 1.44 -12.43 -35.44
C ASP A 19 0.19 -11.54 -35.37
N ALA A 20 -0.06 -10.76 -36.42
CA ALA A 20 -1.28 -9.97 -36.57
C ALA A 20 -2.52 -10.87 -36.46
N GLY A 21 -3.49 -10.45 -35.65
CA GLY A 21 -4.71 -11.20 -35.34
C GLY A 21 -4.62 -12.09 -34.10
N THR A 22 -3.42 -12.31 -33.54
CA THR A 22 -3.24 -13.02 -32.27
C THR A 22 -3.85 -12.23 -31.12
N SER A 23 -4.50 -12.90 -30.18
CA SER A 23 -5.04 -12.25 -28.99
C SER A 23 -3.90 -11.81 -28.07
N ILE A 24 -4.07 -10.67 -27.40
CA ILE A 24 -3.09 -10.15 -26.42
C ILE A 24 -2.79 -11.20 -25.36
N ARG A 25 -3.78 -11.99 -24.93
CA ARG A 25 -3.59 -13.08 -23.97
C ARG A 25 -2.64 -14.16 -24.50
N THR A 26 -2.81 -14.61 -25.73
CA THR A 26 -1.95 -15.65 -26.33
C THR A 26 -0.53 -15.11 -26.50
N ALA A 27 -0.39 -13.88 -27.01
CA ALA A 27 0.90 -13.22 -27.12
C ALA A 27 1.57 -13.06 -25.75
N ALA A 28 0.84 -12.67 -24.71
CA ALA A 28 1.36 -12.57 -23.36
C ALA A 28 1.85 -13.92 -22.82
N ARG A 29 1.11 -14.99 -23.05
CA ARG A 29 1.50 -16.35 -22.65
C ARG A 29 2.77 -16.81 -23.36
N GLU A 30 2.92 -16.52 -24.66
CA GLU A 30 4.14 -16.82 -25.42
C GLU A 30 5.36 -16.04 -24.90
N LEU A 31 5.14 -14.85 -24.36
CA LEU A 31 6.16 -14.01 -23.71
C LEU A 31 6.37 -14.33 -22.21
N GLY A 32 5.78 -15.42 -21.72
CA GLY A 32 5.93 -15.86 -20.34
C GLY A 32 5.18 -15.02 -19.30
N VAL A 33 4.23 -14.17 -19.73
CA VAL A 33 3.36 -13.38 -18.85
C VAL A 33 2.02 -14.08 -18.71
N GLU A 34 1.74 -14.58 -17.51
CA GLU A 34 0.44 -15.21 -17.22
C GLU A 34 -0.63 -14.16 -16.91
N ILE A 35 -1.64 -14.09 -17.77
CA ILE A 35 -2.86 -13.31 -17.55
C ILE A 35 -3.99 -14.27 -17.16
N GLU A 36 -4.62 -14.02 -16.01
CA GLU A 36 -5.65 -14.91 -15.45
C GLU A 36 -6.90 -14.95 -16.34
N SER A 37 -7.38 -16.15 -16.67
CA SER A 37 -8.61 -16.31 -17.47
C SER A 37 -9.33 -17.60 -17.09
N ILE A 38 -10.53 -17.44 -16.52
CA ILE A 38 -11.39 -18.55 -16.08
C ILE A 38 -12.60 -18.78 -17.01
N CYS A 39 -12.84 -17.91 -17.99
CA CYS A 39 -14.04 -17.95 -18.84
C CYS A 39 -13.83 -18.57 -20.22
N ALA A 40 -12.70 -19.26 -20.45
CA ALA A 40 -12.34 -19.81 -21.76
C ALA A 40 -12.49 -18.79 -22.91
N GLU A 41 -12.04 -17.56 -22.69
CA GLU A 41 -12.08 -16.45 -23.66
C GLU A 41 -13.48 -15.94 -24.04
N ASN A 42 -14.55 -16.37 -23.37
CA ASN A 42 -15.92 -15.88 -23.66
C ASN A 42 -16.20 -14.42 -23.21
N GLY A 43 -15.22 -13.70 -22.66
CA GLY A 43 -15.37 -12.30 -22.28
C GLY A 43 -16.29 -12.02 -21.08
N THR A 44 -16.64 -13.03 -20.28
CA THR A 44 -17.64 -12.91 -19.20
C THR A 44 -17.06 -12.75 -17.79
N CYS A 45 -15.82 -13.19 -17.54
CA CYS A 45 -15.24 -13.10 -16.18
C CYS A 45 -14.59 -11.75 -15.89
N GLY A 46 -13.94 -11.13 -16.89
CA GLY A 46 -13.06 -9.97 -16.77
C GLY A 46 -11.95 -10.08 -15.72
N LYS A 47 -11.36 -11.28 -15.58
CA LYS A 47 -10.07 -11.46 -14.92
C LYS A 47 -8.86 -11.17 -15.81
N CYS A 48 -9.10 -10.93 -17.09
CA CYS A 48 -8.08 -10.78 -18.13
C CYS A 48 -7.98 -9.34 -18.63
N ILE A 49 -8.18 -8.39 -17.72
CA ILE A 49 -8.21 -6.95 -18.04
C ILE A 49 -6.80 -6.49 -18.40
N VAL A 50 -6.70 -5.65 -19.42
CA VAL A 50 -5.46 -4.98 -19.83
C VAL A 50 -5.76 -3.54 -20.23
N LEU A 51 -4.75 -2.68 -20.11
CA LEU A 51 -4.81 -1.30 -20.58
C LEU A 51 -3.90 -1.12 -21.78
N ILE A 52 -4.42 -0.44 -22.79
CA ILE A 52 -3.65 0.00 -23.96
C ILE A 52 -3.16 1.41 -23.66
N GLU A 53 -1.84 1.57 -23.54
CA GLU A 53 -1.24 2.87 -23.32
C GLU A 53 -1.02 3.57 -24.67
N GLU A 54 -1.43 4.82 -24.77
CA GLU A 54 -1.29 5.61 -25.99
C GLU A 54 -0.09 6.56 -25.90
N GLY A 55 0.68 6.63 -26.98
CA GLY A 55 1.82 7.53 -27.10
C GLY A 55 2.99 6.92 -27.86
N ARG A 56 3.96 7.78 -28.16
CA ARG A 56 5.26 7.37 -28.69
C ARG A 56 6.17 7.00 -27.54
N PHE A 57 6.58 5.74 -27.50
CA PHE A 57 7.49 5.23 -26.48
C PHE A 57 8.90 5.10 -27.07
N GLU A 58 9.70 6.17 -26.93
CA GLU A 58 11.07 6.25 -27.48
C GLU A 58 11.98 5.12 -27.01
N LYS A 59 11.84 4.68 -25.75
CA LYS A 59 12.59 3.55 -25.17
C LYS A 59 12.43 2.24 -25.96
N TYR A 60 11.28 2.05 -26.59
CA TYR A 60 10.92 0.81 -27.27
C TYR A 60 10.78 0.99 -28.78
N ASP A 61 10.99 2.21 -29.29
CA ASP A 61 10.79 2.59 -30.69
C ASP A 61 9.43 2.16 -31.27
N ILE A 62 8.37 2.32 -30.48
CA ILE A 62 6.98 2.04 -30.91
C ILE A 62 6.08 3.25 -30.76
N ASP A 63 5.11 3.36 -31.67
CA ASP A 63 3.99 4.30 -31.59
C ASP A 63 2.72 3.49 -31.24
N SER A 64 2.34 3.50 -29.97
CA SER A 64 1.21 2.73 -29.45
C SER A 64 -0.06 3.57 -29.54
N LYS A 65 -1.08 3.06 -30.24
CA LYS A 65 -2.39 3.70 -30.39
C LYS A 65 -3.50 2.68 -30.14
N ARG A 66 -4.69 3.14 -29.71
CA ARG A 66 -5.89 2.28 -29.62
C ARG A 66 -6.27 1.65 -30.98
N GLU A 67 -5.84 2.23 -32.08
CA GLU A 67 -6.05 1.75 -33.45
C GLU A 67 -5.18 0.52 -33.80
N ASN A 68 -4.10 0.29 -33.05
CA ASN A 68 -3.18 -0.84 -33.25
C ASN A 68 -3.74 -2.16 -32.69
N VAL A 69 -4.94 -2.13 -32.12
CA VAL A 69 -5.66 -3.32 -31.65
C VAL A 69 -7.03 -3.42 -32.29
N SER A 70 -7.70 -4.56 -32.14
CA SER A 70 -9.06 -4.73 -32.64
C SER A 70 -10.04 -3.74 -32.01
N PRO A 71 -11.05 -3.28 -32.77
CA PRO A 71 -12.13 -2.45 -32.24
C PRO A 71 -12.83 -3.09 -31.06
N VAL A 72 -13.44 -2.26 -30.21
CA VAL A 72 -14.17 -2.73 -29.03
C VAL A 72 -15.29 -3.68 -29.43
N THR A 73 -15.19 -4.92 -28.96
CA THR A 73 -16.23 -5.92 -29.25
C THR A 73 -17.51 -5.59 -28.48
N PRO A 74 -18.70 -5.96 -28.99
CA PRO A 74 -19.96 -5.74 -28.29
C PRO A 74 -20.00 -6.38 -26.89
N GLN A 75 -19.26 -7.48 -26.70
CA GLN A 75 -19.17 -8.19 -25.42
C GLN A 75 -18.37 -7.38 -24.39
N GLU A 76 -17.21 -6.85 -24.77
CA GLU A 76 -16.41 -5.97 -23.91
C GLU A 76 -17.16 -4.70 -23.55
N LYS A 77 -17.83 -4.09 -24.53
CA LYS A 77 -18.65 -2.89 -24.31
C LYS A 77 -19.73 -3.14 -23.26
N ARG A 78 -20.51 -4.23 -23.42
CA ARG A 78 -21.53 -4.63 -22.43
C ARG A 78 -20.94 -4.91 -21.05
N TYR A 79 -19.77 -5.56 -20.98
CA TYR A 79 -19.11 -5.86 -19.71
C TYR A 79 -18.75 -4.59 -18.94
N PHE A 80 -18.08 -3.64 -19.59
CA PHE A 80 -17.66 -2.39 -18.94
C PHE A 80 -18.83 -1.43 -18.69
N GLU A 81 -19.82 -1.35 -19.58
CA GLU A 81 -21.04 -0.56 -19.38
C GLU A 81 -21.88 -1.06 -18.18
N SER A 82 -21.89 -2.38 -17.94
CA SER A 82 -22.58 -2.96 -16.78
C SER A 82 -21.89 -2.64 -15.43
N ARG A 83 -20.67 -2.08 -15.44
CA ARG A 83 -19.84 -1.82 -14.25
C ARG A 83 -19.25 -0.40 -14.22
N PRO A 84 -20.10 0.64 -14.17
CA PRO A 84 -19.64 2.03 -14.18
C PRO A 84 -18.82 2.41 -12.93
N SER A 85 -19.00 1.71 -11.81
CA SER A 85 -18.22 1.91 -10.58
C SER A 85 -16.75 1.55 -10.74
N LEU A 86 -16.43 0.50 -11.51
CA LEU A 86 -15.05 0.07 -11.78
C LEU A 86 -14.30 1.10 -12.63
N LEU A 87 -14.97 1.65 -13.64
CA LEU A 87 -14.40 2.68 -14.51
C LEU A 87 -14.16 3.98 -13.74
N LYS A 88 -15.12 4.41 -12.91
CA LYS A 88 -14.99 5.63 -12.10
C LYS A 88 -13.92 5.54 -11.02
N SER A 89 -13.78 4.40 -10.33
CA SER A 89 -12.82 4.27 -9.23
C SER A 89 -11.36 4.31 -9.71
N LYS A 90 -11.10 3.80 -10.92
CA LYS A 90 -9.76 3.70 -11.49
C LYS A 90 -9.47 4.73 -12.59
N GLY A 91 -10.47 5.52 -12.99
CA GLY A 91 -10.33 6.55 -14.04
C GLY A 91 -10.13 5.99 -15.45
N TRP A 92 -10.71 4.82 -15.74
CA TRP A 92 -10.51 4.13 -17.02
C TRP A 92 -11.58 4.47 -18.05
N GLU A 93 -11.18 4.60 -19.30
CA GLU A 93 -12.08 4.79 -20.44
C GLU A 93 -12.30 3.50 -21.24
N ILE A 94 -13.53 3.30 -21.73
CA ILE A 94 -13.85 2.18 -22.62
C ILE A 94 -13.05 2.34 -23.92
N GLY A 95 -12.22 1.35 -24.24
CA GLY A 95 -11.27 1.40 -25.36
C GLY A 95 -9.82 1.57 -24.92
N GLN A 96 -9.56 2.23 -23.79
CA GLN A 96 -8.27 2.15 -23.10
C GLN A 96 -8.18 0.83 -22.32
N VAL A 97 -9.23 0.52 -21.54
CA VAL A 97 -9.39 -0.78 -20.88
C VAL A 97 -10.01 -1.79 -21.84
N ARG A 98 -9.39 -2.96 -21.97
CA ARG A 98 -9.77 -4.04 -22.89
C ARG A 98 -9.71 -5.39 -22.16
N LEU A 99 -10.39 -6.39 -22.71
CA LEU A 99 -10.20 -7.78 -22.27
C LEU A 99 -9.15 -8.42 -23.19
N SER A 100 -8.01 -8.85 -22.63
CA SER A 100 -6.90 -9.41 -23.42
C SER A 100 -7.26 -10.63 -24.26
N CYS A 101 -8.32 -11.37 -23.90
CA CYS A 101 -8.83 -12.49 -24.68
C CYS A 101 -9.64 -12.07 -25.92
N GLN A 102 -10.26 -10.89 -25.91
CA GLN A 102 -11.08 -10.34 -27.01
C GLN A 102 -10.35 -9.28 -27.83
N CYS A 103 -9.18 -8.85 -27.35
CA CYS A 103 -8.33 -7.85 -27.98
C CYS A 103 -7.28 -8.53 -28.88
N GLN A 104 -7.33 -8.25 -30.17
CA GLN A 104 -6.39 -8.80 -31.17
C GLN A 104 -5.40 -7.75 -31.63
N LEU A 105 -4.17 -8.18 -31.86
CA LEU A 105 -3.05 -7.36 -32.30
C LEU A 105 -3.20 -6.97 -33.79
N ARG A 106 -3.03 -5.68 -34.13
CA ARG A 106 -3.03 -5.17 -35.52
C ARG A 106 -1.84 -4.25 -35.85
N GLY A 107 -1.12 -3.81 -34.82
CA GLY A 107 0.01 -2.90 -34.89
C GLY A 107 0.85 -3.04 -33.62
N ASP A 108 1.92 -2.27 -33.54
CA ASP A 108 2.81 -2.31 -32.38
C ASP A 108 2.13 -1.65 -31.17
N VAL A 109 2.18 -2.27 -30.00
CA VAL A 109 1.39 -1.82 -28.85
C VAL A 109 2.09 -2.03 -27.52
N LEU A 110 1.94 -1.04 -26.64
CA LEU A 110 2.32 -1.14 -25.24
C LEU A 110 1.07 -1.46 -24.41
N VAL A 111 1.13 -2.59 -23.72
CA VAL A 111 0.03 -3.13 -22.92
C VAL A 111 0.45 -3.13 -21.46
N ASN A 112 -0.32 -2.45 -20.63
CA ASN A 112 -0.19 -2.48 -19.19
C ASN A 112 -1.14 -3.52 -18.63
N VAL A 113 -0.60 -4.53 -17.93
CA VAL A 113 -1.35 -5.62 -17.31
C VAL A 113 -1.55 -5.28 -15.84
N PRO A 114 -2.76 -4.93 -15.39
CA PRO A 114 -3.07 -4.65 -13.98
C PRO A 114 -2.79 -5.85 -13.09
N GLU A 115 -2.49 -5.60 -11.83
CA GLU A 115 -2.20 -6.64 -10.85
C GLU A 115 -3.36 -7.64 -10.70
N GLU A 116 -4.60 -7.17 -10.76
CA GLU A 116 -5.80 -8.01 -10.64
C GLU A 116 -5.91 -9.05 -11.75
N SER A 117 -5.16 -8.88 -12.85
CA SER A 117 -5.13 -9.79 -13.99
C SER A 117 -3.84 -10.62 -14.08
N ARG A 118 -2.84 -10.39 -13.22
CA ARG A 118 -1.58 -11.17 -13.23
C ARG A 118 -1.78 -12.49 -12.49
N GLY A 119 -1.46 -13.60 -13.15
CA GLY A 119 -1.54 -14.95 -12.57
C GLY A 119 -0.56 -15.18 -11.41
N ASN A 120 0.61 -14.53 -11.47
CA ASN A 120 1.60 -14.56 -10.42
C ASN A 120 1.40 -13.37 -9.47
N LYS A 121 0.63 -13.56 -8.41
CA LYS A 121 0.89 -12.81 -7.17
C LYS A 121 2.28 -13.24 -6.72
N GLN A 122 3.31 -12.44 -7.04
CA GLN A 122 4.64 -12.60 -6.46
C GLN A 122 4.54 -12.23 -4.98
N ILE A 123 3.96 -13.14 -4.20
CA ILE A 123 4.02 -13.09 -2.75
C ILE A 123 5.45 -13.53 -2.43
N VAL A 124 6.36 -12.57 -2.30
CA VAL A 124 7.71 -12.83 -1.77
C VAL A 124 7.56 -13.05 -0.27
N ARG A 125 6.99 -14.20 0.10
CA ARG A 125 7.01 -14.74 1.46
C ARG A 125 8.43 -15.17 1.76
N LYS A 126 9.30 -14.23 2.13
CA LYS A 126 10.40 -14.58 3.04
C LYS A 126 9.72 -14.98 4.34
N SER A 127 9.59 -16.28 4.57
CA SER A 127 9.10 -16.83 5.83
C SER A 127 9.93 -16.20 6.95
N ALA A 128 9.28 -15.44 7.83
CA ALA A 128 9.93 -14.86 8.99
C ALA A 128 10.60 -16.00 9.76
N SER A 129 11.93 -15.98 9.85
CA SER A 129 12.66 -16.95 10.65
C SER A 129 12.19 -16.84 12.10
N ASN A 130 11.78 -17.96 12.71
CA ASN A 130 11.24 -18.03 14.07
C ASN A 130 12.33 -17.83 15.13
N ARG A 131 13.00 -16.67 15.09
CA ARG A 131 13.97 -16.26 16.10
C ARG A 131 13.21 -15.62 17.26
N PRO A 132 13.44 -16.05 18.50
CA PRO A 132 12.90 -15.33 19.65
C PRO A 132 13.56 -13.94 19.70
N VAL A 133 12.75 -12.91 19.49
CA VAL A 133 13.17 -11.50 19.58
C VAL A 133 12.48 -10.91 20.80
N GLU A 134 13.24 -10.18 21.62
CA GLU A 134 12.68 -9.43 22.73
C GLU A 134 11.84 -8.26 22.17
N VAL A 135 10.55 -8.22 22.51
CA VAL A 135 9.61 -7.26 21.94
C VAL A 135 9.74 -5.91 22.66
N LYS A 136 10.49 -5.00 22.05
CA LYS A 136 10.66 -3.59 22.47
C LYS A 136 10.01 -2.64 21.48
N PRO A 137 8.66 -2.54 21.44
CA PRO A 137 7.97 -1.67 20.51
C PRO A 137 8.26 -0.20 20.86
N ALA A 138 8.35 0.64 19.82
CA ALA A 138 8.51 2.08 19.98
C ALA A 138 7.28 2.74 20.63
N ILE A 139 6.10 2.13 20.51
CA ILE A 139 4.87 2.61 21.14
C ILE A 139 4.37 1.56 22.12
N ARG A 140 4.06 2.00 23.35
CA ARG A 140 3.47 1.17 24.40
C ARG A 140 2.21 1.81 24.95
N LYS A 141 1.26 0.99 25.38
CA LYS A 141 0.04 1.45 26.03
C LYS A 141 0.08 1.17 27.53
N TYR A 142 -0.34 2.14 28.31
CA TYR A 142 -0.41 2.06 29.77
C TYR A 142 -1.81 2.44 30.24
N LEU A 143 -2.41 1.58 31.06
CA LEU A 143 -3.63 1.93 31.78
C LEU A 143 -3.25 2.81 32.97
N VAL A 144 -3.88 3.98 33.07
CA VAL A 144 -3.63 4.96 34.13
C VAL A 144 -4.95 5.28 34.81
N SER A 145 -5.02 4.90 36.09
CA SER A 145 -6.14 5.22 36.98
C SER A 145 -5.74 6.35 37.91
N MET A 146 -6.51 7.43 37.92
CA MET A 146 -6.24 8.63 38.70
C MET A 146 -7.43 8.98 39.59
N SER A 147 -7.18 9.77 40.63
CA SER A 147 -8.25 10.38 41.42
C SER A 147 -8.66 11.72 40.81
N PRO A 148 -9.95 12.11 40.90
CA PRO A 148 -10.41 13.44 40.49
C PRO A 148 -9.69 14.58 41.24
N PRO A 149 -9.61 15.79 40.67
CA PRO A 149 -9.10 16.96 41.37
C PRO A 149 -10.04 17.35 42.52
N THR A 150 -9.45 17.80 43.63
CA THR A 150 -10.17 18.36 44.79
C THR A 150 -9.61 19.74 45.11
N LEU A 151 -10.33 20.54 45.92
CA LEU A 151 -9.87 21.86 46.34
C LEU A 151 -8.54 21.81 47.10
N GLU A 152 -8.30 20.72 47.84
CA GLU A 152 -7.06 20.49 48.59
C GLU A 152 -5.89 20.08 47.67
N ARG A 153 -6.17 19.55 46.47
CA ARG A 153 -5.17 19.06 45.51
C ARG A 153 -5.50 19.49 44.07
N PRO A 154 -5.35 20.80 43.75
CA PRO A 154 -5.68 21.36 42.44
C PRO A 154 -4.55 21.13 41.42
N VAL A 155 -4.07 19.89 41.29
CA VAL A 155 -3.03 19.51 40.31
C VAL A 155 -3.61 19.54 38.90
N ALA A 156 -2.87 20.15 37.97
CA ALA A 156 -3.25 20.25 36.57
C ALA A 156 -3.41 18.88 35.91
N ASP A 157 -4.25 18.83 34.89
CA ASP A 157 -4.64 17.60 34.20
C ASP A 157 -3.44 16.85 33.59
N TRP A 158 -2.50 17.57 32.96
CA TRP A 158 -1.27 16.98 32.42
C TRP A 158 -0.37 16.42 33.53
N GLU A 159 -0.06 17.21 34.56
CA GLU A 159 0.81 16.78 35.65
C GLU A 159 0.23 15.56 36.38
N ARG A 160 -1.10 15.50 36.52
CA ARG A 160 -1.81 14.35 37.09
C ARG A 160 -1.62 13.10 36.24
N LEU A 161 -1.81 13.23 34.93
CA LEU A 161 -1.60 12.13 33.98
C LEU A 161 -0.15 11.67 33.98
N ALA A 162 0.81 12.59 33.88
CA ALA A 162 2.23 12.27 33.82
C ALA A 162 2.72 11.56 35.09
N LYS A 163 2.26 11.98 36.28
CA LYS A 163 2.58 11.30 37.55
C LYS A 163 1.95 9.90 37.64
N GLY A 164 0.70 9.77 37.19
CA GLY A 164 0.03 8.47 37.11
C GLY A 164 0.73 7.54 36.12
N LEU A 165 1.14 8.06 34.97
CA LEU A 165 1.86 7.34 33.94
C LEU A 165 3.23 6.86 34.43
N GLU A 166 4.00 7.70 35.12
CA GLU A 166 5.28 7.30 35.73
C GLU A 166 5.08 6.06 36.61
N THR A 167 4.04 6.07 37.46
CA THR A 167 3.71 4.94 38.34
C THR A 167 3.33 3.69 37.54
N SER A 168 2.43 3.83 36.54
CA SER A 168 2.01 2.71 35.69
C SER A 168 3.17 2.12 34.87
N MET A 169 4.08 2.96 34.36
CA MET A 169 5.25 2.51 33.61
C MET A 169 6.19 1.69 34.50
N SER A 170 6.47 2.16 35.72
CA SER A 170 7.30 1.44 36.69
C SER A 170 6.72 0.07 37.05
N LEU A 171 5.39 -0.04 37.20
CA LEU A 171 4.71 -1.31 37.50
C LEU A 171 4.81 -2.31 36.34
N VAL A 172 4.66 -1.84 35.11
CA VAL A 172 4.66 -2.71 33.90
C VAL A 172 6.07 -3.16 33.52
N ARG A 173 7.08 -2.30 33.71
CA ARG A 173 8.46 -2.55 33.25
C ARG A 173 9.32 -3.30 34.25
N GLY A 174 8.91 -3.36 35.52
CA GLY A 174 9.75 -3.83 36.61
C GLY A 174 10.84 -2.79 36.93
N GLY A 175 11.08 -2.51 38.22
CA GLY A 175 11.90 -1.38 38.70
C GLY A 175 13.39 -1.40 38.35
N GLU A 176 13.85 -2.24 37.43
CA GLU A 176 15.26 -2.36 37.02
C GLU A 176 15.64 -1.43 35.86
N GLU A 177 14.69 -1.03 35.01
CA GLU A 177 14.96 -0.06 33.93
C GLU A 177 14.89 1.40 34.40
N LYS A 178 15.84 2.22 33.94
CA LYS A 178 15.83 3.66 34.18
C LYS A 178 14.76 4.33 33.31
N LEU A 179 13.55 4.44 33.86
CA LEU A 179 12.42 5.13 33.23
C LEU A 179 12.48 6.65 33.44
N PRO A 180 11.92 7.44 32.52
CA PRO A 180 11.85 8.90 32.69
C PRO A 180 10.90 9.27 33.81
N ARG A 181 11.21 10.38 34.47
CA ARG A 181 10.37 10.97 35.51
C ARG A 181 9.23 11.76 34.85
N TRP A 182 8.14 12.01 35.58
CA TRP A 182 6.97 12.71 35.04
C TRP A 182 7.27 14.07 34.38
N TYR A 183 8.30 14.78 34.86
CA TYR A 183 8.71 16.08 34.33
C TYR A 183 9.61 16.01 33.08
N GLU A 184 10.09 14.81 32.74
CA GLU A 184 10.88 14.55 31.52
C GLU A 184 9.98 14.07 30.36
N MET A 185 8.71 13.76 30.67
CA MET A 185 7.72 13.35 29.69
C MET A 185 7.09 14.57 29.02
N SER A 186 6.69 14.39 27.76
CA SER A 186 5.95 15.37 26.97
C SER A 186 4.61 14.80 26.53
N ILE A 187 3.75 15.68 26.05
CA ILE A 187 2.47 15.31 25.44
C ILE A 187 2.35 16.03 24.11
N ASP A 188 1.91 15.29 23.09
CA ASP A 188 1.57 15.85 21.79
C ASP A 188 0.48 16.94 21.96
N TYR A 189 0.63 18.02 21.20
CA TYR A 189 -0.26 19.17 21.31
C TYR A 189 -1.74 18.83 21.00
N GLN A 190 -2.00 17.97 20.01
CA GLN A 190 -3.38 17.57 19.69
C GLN A 190 -3.99 16.71 20.80
N CYS A 191 -3.16 15.89 21.45
CA CYS A 191 -3.58 15.13 22.61
C CYS A 191 -3.90 16.06 23.80
N LEU A 192 -3.04 17.04 24.08
CA LEU A 192 -3.24 17.99 25.17
C LEU A 192 -4.54 18.79 25.03
N ARG A 193 -4.93 19.17 23.81
CA ARG A 193 -6.18 19.92 23.54
C ARG A 193 -7.45 19.19 23.98
N THR A 194 -7.45 17.86 23.93
CA THR A 194 -8.62 17.04 24.26
C THR A 194 -8.53 16.36 25.62
N LEU A 195 -7.33 16.37 26.23
CA LEU A 195 -6.99 15.68 27.48
C LEU A 195 -8.03 15.88 28.60
N SER A 196 -8.33 17.13 28.95
CA SER A 196 -9.22 17.46 30.06
C SER A 196 -10.62 16.88 29.93
N LYS A 197 -11.17 16.87 28.70
CA LYS A 197 -12.47 16.29 28.40
C LYS A 197 -12.40 14.78 28.49
N THR A 198 -11.43 14.17 27.80
CA THR A 198 -11.24 12.72 27.77
C THR A 198 -11.12 12.12 29.16
N MET A 199 -10.34 12.71 30.06
CA MET A 199 -10.18 12.20 31.42
C MET A 199 -11.47 12.26 32.25
N ARG A 200 -12.26 13.33 32.09
CA ARG A 200 -13.53 13.48 32.82
C ARG A 200 -14.57 12.48 32.31
N ASP A 201 -14.70 12.36 30.98
CA ASP A 201 -15.61 11.42 30.34
C ASP A 201 -15.27 9.96 30.73
N ALA A 202 -13.97 9.67 30.86
CA ALA A 202 -13.45 8.36 31.25
C ALA A 202 -13.48 8.09 32.76
N LYS A 203 -14.03 9.00 33.58
CA LYS A 203 -13.99 8.92 35.06
C LYS A 203 -12.59 8.65 35.60
N TRP A 204 -11.59 9.33 35.03
CA TRP A 204 -10.18 9.28 35.44
C TRP A 204 -9.51 7.92 35.24
N ASN A 205 -10.05 7.07 34.37
CA ASN A 205 -9.46 5.81 33.96
C ASN A 205 -9.23 5.81 32.45
N VAL A 206 -7.97 5.96 32.03
CA VAL A 206 -7.59 6.15 30.62
C VAL A 206 -6.47 5.21 30.22
N THR A 207 -6.46 4.83 28.94
CA THR A 207 -5.30 4.20 28.31
C THR A 207 -4.48 5.26 27.59
N VAL A 208 -3.17 5.26 27.84
CA VAL A 208 -2.21 6.23 27.31
C VAL A 208 -1.25 5.52 26.36
N SER A 209 -1.17 5.97 25.11
CA SER A 209 -0.16 5.53 24.15
C SER A 209 1.08 6.42 24.26
N VAL A 210 2.23 5.82 24.56
CA VAL A 210 3.51 6.50 24.79
C VAL A 210 4.50 6.08 23.72
N TRP A 211 5.07 7.06 23.03
CA TRP A 211 6.14 6.87 22.06
C TRP A 211 7.52 7.04 22.72
N ASN A 212 8.41 6.08 22.45
CA ASN A 212 9.78 5.98 22.98
C ASN A 212 9.87 6.28 24.48
N ASP A 213 8.87 5.83 25.22
CA ASP A 213 8.75 5.99 26.67
C ASP A 213 8.75 7.44 27.18
N ARG A 214 8.59 8.44 26.31
CA ARG A 214 8.73 9.85 26.67
C ARG A 214 7.56 10.73 26.26
N GLU A 215 6.98 10.47 25.09
CA GLU A 215 5.95 11.34 24.53
C GLU A 215 4.59 10.67 24.52
N VAL A 216 3.60 11.28 25.18
CA VAL A 216 2.21 10.87 25.11
C VAL A 216 1.61 11.33 23.78
N ILE A 217 1.33 10.38 22.90
CA ILE A 217 0.79 10.65 21.56
C ILE A 217 -0.73 10.44 21.49
N GLN A 218 -1.31 9.74 22.46
CA GLN A 218 -2.76 9.48 22.49
C GLN A 218 -3.24 9.16 23.91
N VAL A 219 -4.43 9.66 24.25
CA VAL A 219 -5.15 9.32 25.48
C VAL A 219 -6.56 8.88 25.10
N GLN A 220 -6.93 7.67 25.50
CA GLN A 220 -8.22 7.05 25.19
C GLN A 220 -9.00 6.74 26.48
N PRO A 221 -10.33 6.91 26.50
CA PRO A 221 -11.15 6.57 27.65
C PRO A 221 -11.24 5.05 27.83
N GLY A 222 -11.07 4.55 29.07
CA GLY A 222 -11.16 3.13 29.39
C GLY A 222 -9.95 2.31 28.97
N LEU A 223 -10.11 0.98 28.93
CA LEU A 223 -9.07 0.01 28.60
C LEU A 223 -8.99 -0.22 27.08
N HIS A 224 -7.80 -0.04 26.51
CA HIS A 224 -7.49 -0.33 25.10
C HIS A 224 -6.21 -1.16 25.01
N GLU A 225 -6.34 -2.45 24.75
CA GLU A 225 -5.19 -3.37 24.72
C GLU A 225 -4.54 -3.48 23.34
N ASP A 226 -5.33 -3.29 22.28
CA ASP A 226 -4.88 -3.50 20.91
C ASP A 226 -3.83 -2.46 20.50
N SER A 227 -2.68 -2.94 20.04
CA SER A 227 -1.59 -2.11 19.57
C SER A 227 -0.92 -2.80 18.39
N PHE A 228 -0.96 -2.15 17.23
CA PHE A 228 -0.45 -2.68 15.98
C PHE A 228 0.56 -1.70 15.37
N GLY A 229 1.52 -2.24 14.64
CA GLY A 229 2.47 -1.48 13.84
C GLY A 229 2.59 -2.09 12.45
N ALA A 230 3.00 -1.28 11.48
CA ALA A 230 3.34 -1.74 10.15
C ALA A 230 4.85 -1.62 9.94
N ALA A 231 5.48 -2.71 9.52
CA ALA A 231 6.84 -2.66 8.99
C ALA A 231 6.74 -2.66 7.45
N VAL A 232 7.28 -1.62 6.82
CA VAL A 232 7.23 -1.44 5.37
C VAL A 232 8.64 -1.51 4.81
N ASP A 233 8.89 -2.46 3.91
CA ASP A 233 10.13 -2.61 3.16
C ASP A 233 9.92 -2.11 1.73
N ILE A 234 10.55 -0.99 1.38
CA ILE A 234 10.43 -0.37 0.06
C ILE A 234 11.70 -0.67 -0.73
N GLY A 235 11.68 -1.79 -1.44
CA GLY A 235 12.71 -2.15 -2.41
C GLY A 235 12.50 -1.45 -3.76
N SER A 236 13.51 -1.48 -4.62
CA SER A 236 13.40 -0.95 -5.99
C SER A 236 12.34 -1.69 -6.80
N THR A 237 12.26 -3.02 -6.66
CA THR A 237 11.36 -3.88 -7.44
C THR A 237 10.12 -4.31 -6.66
N THR A 238 10.21 -4.42 -5.35
CA THR A 238 9.15 -4.99 -4.50
C THR A 238 8.92 -4.10 -3.29
N VAL A 239 7.66 -3.91 -2.93
CA VAL A 239 7.22 -3.30 -1.68
C VAL A 239 6.57 -4.39 -0.85
N ALA A 240 6.94 -4.50 0.43
CA ALA A 240 6.34 -5.45 1.35
C ALA A 240 5.85 -4.74 2.62
N LEU A 241 4.68 -5.14 3.12
CA LEU A 241 4.08 -4.65 4.34
C LEU A 241 3.80 -5.81 5.29
N TYR A 242 4.27 -5.67 6.52
CA TYR A 242 4.03 -6.61 7.60
C TYR A 242 3.22 -5.90 8.70
N LEU A 243 2.03 -6.40 8.97
CA LEU A 243 1.22 -5.95 10.10
C LEU A 243 1.64 -6.75 11.34
N CYS A 244 2.13 -6.07 12.36
CA CYS A 244 2.66 -6.67 13.57
C CYS A 244 1.82 -6.26 14.79
N ASN A 245 1.56 -7.21 15.68
CA ASN A 245 1.06 -6.92 17.01
C ASN A 245 2.23 -6.41 17.88
N LEU A 246 2.16 -5.18 18.36
CA LEU A 246 3.24 -4.56 19.14
C LEU A 246 3.36 -5.11 20.55
N ARG A 247 2.32 -5.77 21.07
CA ARG A 247 2.33 -6.40 22.40
C ARG A 247 3.03 -7.75 22.36
N THR A 248 2.72 -8.58 21.37
CA THR A 248 3.21 -9.97 21.29
C THR A 248 4.41 -10.12 20.35
N GLY A 249 4.64 -9.16 19.46
CA GLY A 249 5.62 -9.27 18.37
C GLY A 249 5.16 -10.15 17.20
N GLU A 250 3.94 -10.67 17.25
CA GLU A 250 3.39 -11.55 16.22
C GLU A 250 3.11 -10.80 14.92
N ILE A 251 3.47 -11.39 13.78
CA ILE A 251 3.10 -10.89 12.45
C ILE A 251 1.70 -11.41 12.13
N LEU A 252 0.72 -10.52 12.08
CA LEU A 252 -0.69 -10.82 11.82
C LEU A 252 -0.99 -10.96 10.33
N ALA A 253 -0.34 -10.14 9.50
CA ALA A 253 -0.49 -10.18 8.05
C ALA A 253 0.83 -9.77 7.37
N ALA A 254 1.06 -10.31 6.19
CA ALA A 254 2.19 -9.97 5.35
C ALA A 254 1.74 -9.97 3.89
N GLU A 255 1.79 -8.80 3.26
CA GLU A 255 1.45 -8.60 1.85
C GLU A 255 2.66 -7.99 1.12
N SER A 256 2.78 -8.28 -0.18
CA SER A 256 3.85 -7.73 -1.01
C SER A 256 3.38 -7.57 -2.44
N GLU A 257 3.83 -6.50 -3.08
CA GLU A 257 3.54 -6.21 -4.47
C GLU A 257 4.76 -5.63 -5.19
N MET A 258 4.65 -5.51 -6.51
CA MET A 258 5.69 -4.87 -7.31
C MET A 258 5.69 -3.37 -7.06
N ASN A 259 6.86 -2.78 -6.87
CA ASN A 259 6.97 -1.34 -6.66
C ASN A 259 6.40 -0.59 -7.88
N PRO A 260 5.30 0.18 -7.73
CA PRO A 260 4.65 0.83 -8.87
C PRO A 260 5.48 1.97 -9.47
N GLN A 261 6.59 2.36 -8.83
CA GLN A 261 7.57 3.28 -9.43
C GLN A 261 8.34 2.66 -10.59
N ILE A 262 8.23 1.35 -10.83
CA ILE A 262 8.90 0.67 -11.95
C ILE A 262 8.54 1.25 -13.32
N VAL A 263 7.33 1.81 -13.44
CA VAL A 263 6.84 2.45 -14.68
C VAL A 263 7.64 3.71 -15.03
N TYR A 264 8.27 4.34 -14.04
CA TYR A 264 9.10 5.54 -14.19
C TYR A 264 10.61 5.25 -14.19
N GLY A 265 11.00 3.98 -13.97
CA GLY A 265 12.39 3.55 -13.93
C GLY A 265 12.54 2.19 -13.25
N GLU A 266 13.27 1.29 -13.91
CA GLU A 266 13.51 -0.08 -13.43
C GLU A 266 14.48 -0.12 -12.24
N ASP A 267 15.33 0.91 -12.11
CA ASP A 267 16.30 1.06 -11.03
C ASP A 267 16.26 2.47 -10.42
N VAL A 268 17.10 2.69 -9.40
CA VAL A 268 17.16 3.97 -8.69
C VAL A 268 17.67 5.10 -9.59
N MET A 269 18.65 4.83 -10.47
CA MET A 269 19.26 5.86 -11.31
C MET A 269 18.30 6.38 -12.38
N SER A 270 17.59 5.48 -13.04
CA SER A 270 16.55 5.80 -14.02
C SER A 270 15.40 6.59 -13.39
N ARG A 271 15.01 6.28 -12.15
CA ARG A 271 14.02 7.07 -11.39
C ARG A 271 14.52 8.47 -11.06
N ILE A 272 15.78 8.61 -10.65
CA ILE A 272 16.39 9.94 -10.41
C ILE A 272 16.44 10.74 -11.71
N GLN A 273 16.81 10.11 -12.82
CA GLN A 273 16.82 10.78 -14.11
C GLN A 273 15.41 11.23 -14.52
N TYR A 274 14.39 10.39 -14.30
CA TYR A 274 12.99 10.75 -14.58
C TYR A 274 12.55 12.01 -13.82
N THR A 275 12.95 12.17 -12.55
CA THR A 275 12.62 13.38 -11.77
C THR A 275 13.41 14.63 -12.20
N ILE A 276 14.59 14.46 -12.80
CA ILE A 276 15.36 15.55 -13.39
C ILE A 276 14.74 16.02 -14.71
N GLU A 277 14.28 15.07 -15.55
CA GLU A 277 13.71 15.35 -16.87
C GLU A 277 12.27 15.89 -16.80
N HIS A 278 11.50 15.48 -15.79
CA HIS A 278 10.10 15.85 -15.65
C HIS A 278 9.89 16.72 -14.41
N LYS A 279 9.37 17.93 -14.61
CA LYS A 279 9.09 18.88 -13.51
C LYS A 279 8.16 18.31 -12.43
N ASP A 280 7.26 17.39 -12.80
CA ASP A 280 6.32 16.72 -11.88
C ASP A 280 6.76 15.29 -11.48
N GLY A 281 7.98 14.89 -11.85
CA GLY A 281 8.46 13.52 -11.66
C GLY A 281 8.48 13.10 -10.18
N THR A 282 8.94 13.96 -9.29
CA THR A 282 8.97 13.68 -7.84
C THR A 282 7.57 13.44 -7.27
N GLU A 283 6.59 14.25 -7.67
CA GLU A 283 5.20 14.12 -7.22
C GLU A 283 4.59 12.80 -7.72
N LYS A 284 4.83 12.44 -9.00
CA LYS A 284 4.37 11.17 -9.57
C LYS A 284 4.96 9.96 -8.86
N LEU A 285 6.27 9.95 -8.62
CA LEU A 285 6.93 8.84 -7.91
C LEU A 285 6.45 8.73 -6.46
N HIS A 286 6.23 9.86 -5.78
CA HIS A 286 5.69 9.89 -4.43
C HIS A 286 4.25 9.37 -4.38
N LYS A 287 3.39 9.84 -5.30
CA LYS A 287 2.00 9.39 -5.38
C LYS A 287 1.89 7.90 -5.69
N ALA A 288 2.74 7.40 -6.59
CA ALA A 288 2.77 5.99 -6.96
C ALA A 288 3.03 5.10 -5.74
N ILE A 289 4.03 5.43 -4.91
CA ILE A 289 4.37 4.62 -3.72
C ILE A 289 3.37 4.78 -2.57
N ILE A 290 2.70 5.93 -2.44
CA ILE A 290 1.69 6.15 -1.39
C ILE A 290 0.34 5.48 -1.71
N THR A 291 0.06 5.25 -3.00
CA THR A 291 -1.20 4.60 -3.45
C THR A 291 -1.07 3.07 -3.50
N THR A 292 0.12 2.54 -3.22
CA THR A 292 0.46 1.12 -3.02
C THR A 292 -0.21 0.67 -1.73
#